data_AF-A0A2N8MN63-F1
#
_entry.id   AF-A0A2N8MN63-F1
#
_cell.length_a   1.000
_cell.length_b   1.000
_cell.length_c   1.000
_cell.angle_alpha   90.00
_cell.angle_beta   90.00
_cell.angle_gamma   90.00
#
_symmetry.space_group_name_H-M   'P 1'
#
loop_
_entity.id
_entity.type
_entity.pdbx_description
1 polymer ?
#
loop_
_entity_poly.entity_id
_entity_poly.type
_entity_poly.pdbx_seq_one_letter_code
_entity_poly.pdbx_strand_id
1 'polypeptide(L)'
;MKPNRWAVLAAIALTAVAAITPPATADSLVPKGFAPASTSWTGPLRGFVLGFSPCGKPGWCASLLSTADGGKRWRRVGTPPISLPDNHNQVKLTVIDERDIFLSDGARLLASRDGGVNWSRVRLAGVREPFYISKITEAGPRVFAMVTGFGSPSTTALYAGIAGTRVLQPVPGFTVTGSATYGDIATSGGIQVSMGGDYRVQKYWTSSDGLTFESAPAPCPADSSASLSGVRRGHVLALCSGGPGTPQPGSTVRRLWRAPKLGGRFTGTAQAPTLGIDQSFSAASPAAATVAAEGGGTGFLHSTADGGATWTTTVLSGRGVCLNDLDFPDELVGVVVDGLPDAEGGSAVYRTTDGGITWGELVFG
;
A
#
# COMPACT_ATOMS: atom_id res chain seq x y z
N MET A 1 75.12 -9.59 -34.21
CA MET A 1 74.52 -8.69 -33.21
C MET A 1 73.05 -8.48 -33.57
N LYS A 2 72.17 -8.55 -32.57
CA LYS A 2 70.70 -8.74 -32.67
C LYS A 2 69.98 -7.57 -33.38
N PRO A 3 68.95 -7.81 -34.20
CA PRO A 3 67.90 -6.83 -34.44
C PRO A 3 66.75 -7.02 -33.44
N ASN A 4 66.38 -5.91 -32.80
CA ASN A 4 65.28 -5.80 -31.84
C ASN A 4 63.92 -6.15 -32.48
N ARG A 5 63.16 -7.03 -31.84
CA ARG A 5 61.74 -7.26 -32.13
C ARG A 5 60.91 -6.20 -31.42
N TRP A 6 60.25 -5.33 -32.17
CA TRP A 6 59.13 -4.53 -31.68
C TRP A 6 57.85 -5.17 -32.19
N ALA A 7 57.10 -5.80 -31.29
CA ALA A 7 55.77 -6.33 -31.60
C ALA A 7 54.75 -5.21 -31.47
N VAL A 8 54.10 -4.85 -32.57
CA VAL A 8 52.94 -3.96 -32.58
C VAL A 8 51.70 -4.82 -32.30
N LEU A 9 51.11 -4.64 -31.12
CA LEU A 9 49.80 -5.22 -30.79
C LEU A 9 48.71 -4.34 -31.40
N ALA A 10 48.04 -4.84 -32.44
CA ALA A 10 46.83 -4.23 -32.98
C ALA A 10 45.64 -4.57 -32.06
N ALA A 11 45.10 -3.57 -31.37
CA ALA A 11 43.86 -3.71 -30.62
C ALA A 11 42.67 -3.62 -31.59
N ILE A 12 41.98 -4.74 -31.82
CA ILE A 12 40.70 -4.78 -32.53
C ILE A 12 39.63 -4.35 -31.54
N ALA A 13 39.13 -3.12 -31.68
CA ALA A 13 37.95 -2.66 -30.96
C ALA A 13 36.70 -3.30 -31.59
N LEU A 14 36.13 -4.32 -30.95
CA LEU A 14 34.78 -4.79 -31.26
C LEU A 14 33.77 -3.78 -30.71
N THR A 15 33.25 -2.90 -31.56
CA THR A 15 32.03 -2.15 -31.27
C THR A 15 30.84 -3.11 -31.31
N ALA A 16 30.34 -3.50 -30.14
CA ALA A 16 29.07 -4.19 -30.01
C ALA A 16 27.94 -3.22 -30.41
N VAL A 17 27.37 -3.42 -31.61
CA VAL A 17 26.12 -2.77 -31.99
C VAL A 17 25.02 -3.43 -31.16
N ALA A 18 24.57 -2.74 -30.12
CA ALA A 18 23.37 -3.13 -29.40
C ALA A 18 22.19 -2.99 -30.36
N ALA A 19 21.71 -4.12 -30.89
CA ALA A 19 20.44 -4.17 -31.59
C ALA A 19 19.34 -3.81 -30.57
N ILE A 20 18.86 -2.57 -30.64
CA ILE A 20 17.66 -2.14 -29.93
C ILE A 20 16.50 -2.86 -30.61
N THR A 21 16.15 -4.04 -30.10
CA THR A 21 14.87 -4.65 -30.46
C THR A 21 13.77 -3.72 -29.94
N PRO A 22 12.85 -3.24 -30.79
CA PRO A 22 11.68 -2.56 -30.28
C PRO A 22 10.95 -3.53 -29.34
N PRO A 23 10.45 -3.08 -28.18
CA PRO A 23 9.65 -3.94 -27.33
C PRO A 23 8.48 -4.48 -28.16
N ALA A 24 8.27 -5.79 -28.07
CA ALA A 24 7.14 -6.47 -28.69
C ALA A 24 5.88 -5.63 -28.47
N THR A 25 5.13 -5.36 -29.55
CA THR A 25 3.85 -4.66 -29.51
C THR A 25 2.97 -5.32 -28.46
N ALA A 26 2.87 -4.66 -27.31
CA ALA A 26 2.10 -5.17 -26.19
C ALA A 26 0.61 -5.03 -26.52
N ASP A 27 -0.15 -6.11 -26.31
CA ASP A 27 -1.60 -6.07 -26.37
C ASP A 27 -2.11 -4.93 -25.48
N SER A 28 -2.63 -3.89 -26.13
CA SER A 28 -3.08 -2.64 -25.52
C SER A 28 -4.49 -2.73 -24.94
N LEU A 29 -5.03 -3.94 -24.78
CA LEU A 29 -6.44 -4.13 -24.51
C LEU A 29 -6.67 -4.34 -23.02
N VAL A 30 -7.05 -3.24 -22.36
CA VAL A 30 -7.81 -3.27 -21.12
C VAL A 30 -9.04 -4.16 -21.35
N PRO A 31 -9.31 -5.18 -20.51
CA PRO A 31 -10.50 -6.00 -20.66
C PRO A 31 -11.79 -5.17 -20.61
N LYS A 32 -12.77 -5.49 -21.45
CA LYS A 32 -14.08 -4.81 -21.42
C LYS A 32 -14.73 -5.03 -20.06
N GLY A 33 -15.20 -3.95 -19.42
CA GLY A 33 -15.80 -4.01 -18.09
C GLY A 33 -14.76 -4.26 -16.98
N PHE A 34 -13.50 -3.88 -17.20
CA PHE A 34 -12.47 -3.91 -16.17
C PHE A 34 -12.85 -2.98 -15.02
N ALA A 35 -12.92 -3.56 -13.82
CA ALA A 35 -13.23 -2.87 -12.58
C ALA A 35 -12.02 -3.02 -11.62
N PRO A 36 -11.35 -1.92 -11.23
CA PRO A 36 -10.16 -1.96 -10.38
C PRO A 36 -10.48 -2.44 -8.96
N ALA A 37 -9.56 -3.16 -8.33
CA ALA A 37 -9.73 -3.63 -6.96
C ALA A 37 -8.57 -3.21 -6.05
N SER A 38 -7.37 -3.05 -6.61
CA SER A 38 -6.20 -2.62 -5.87
C SER A 38 -5.19 -1.96 -6.79
N THR A 39 -4.44 -1.00 -6.24
CA THR A 39 -3.40 -0.29 -6.98
C THR A 39 -2.12 -0.14 -6.16
N SER A 40 -0.99 -0.04 -6.84
CA SER A 40 0.31 0.22 -6.24
C SER A 40 1.19 0.99 -7.22
N TRP A 41 1.83 2.05 -6.73
CA TRP A 41 2.58 3.00 -7.54
C TRP A 41 4.00 3.11 -7.02
N THR A 42 4.96 2.96 -7.92
CA THR A 42 6.40 3.08 -7.61
C THR A 42 6.92 4.49 -7.89
N GLY A 43 6.07 5.37 -8.41
CA GLY A 43 6.36 6.77 -8.66
C GLY A 43 5.14 7.50 -9.25
N PRO A 44 5.25 8.81 -9.54
CA PRO A 44 4.11 9.62 -10.00
C PRO A 44 3.53 9.21 -11.36
N LEU A 45 4.33 8.53 -12.19
CA LEU A 45 3.94 8.12 -13.55
C LEU A 45 3.80 6.61 -13.70
N ARG A 46 4.38 5.82 -12.79
CA ARG A 46 4.47 4.37 -12.91
C ARG A 46 3.60 3.71 -11.86
N GLY A 47 2.64 2.94 -12.32
CA GLY A 47 1.63 2.33 -11.47
C GLY A 47 1.11 1.03 -12.05
N PHE A 48 0.60 0.20 -11.15
CA PHE A 48 -0.07 -1.05 -11.48
C PHE A 48 -1.45 -1.05 -10.86
N VAL A 49 -2.39 -1.67 -11.58
CA VAL A 49 -3.76 -1.83 -11.13
C VAL A 49 -4.15 -3.29 -11.33
N LEU A 50 -4.50 -3.94 -10.23
CA LEU A 50 -5.22 -5.20 -10.25
C LEU A 50 -6.70 -4.87 -10.36
N GLY A 51 -7.38 -5.52 -11.29
CA GLY A 51 -8.83 -5.45 -11.38
C GLY A 51 -9.40 -6.72 -11.96
N PHE A 52 -10.72 -6.72 -12.09
CA PHE A 52 -11.49 -7.88 -12.51
C PHE A 52 -12.44 -7.49 -13.64
N SER A 53 -12.77 -8.45 -14.51
CA SER A 53 -13.76 -8.27 -15.55
C SER A 53 -14.62 -9.53 -15.71
N PRO A 54 -15.88 -9.42 -16.17
CA PRO A 54 -16.67 -10.58 -16.53
C PRO A 54 -15.96 -11.41 -17.62
N CYS A 55 -15.88 -12.73 -17.45
CA CYS A 55 -15.13 -13.59 -18.37
C CYS A 55 -15.95 -14.72 -19.02
N GLY A 56 -17.26 -14.47 -19.20
CA GLY A 56 -18.14 -15.36 -20.00
C GLY A 56 -18.53 -16.68 -19.31
N LYS A 57 -18.14 -16.87 -18.05
CA LYS A 57 -18.62 -17.91 -17.14
C LYS A 57 -19.12 -17.21 -15.86
N PRO A 58 -19.92 -17.88 -14.99
CA PRO A 58 -20.20 -17.32 -13.67
C PRO A 58 -18.90 -16.93 -12.97
N GLY A 59 -18.78 -15.68 -12.55
CA GLY A 59 -17.62 -15.13 -11.85
C GLY A 59 -16.80 -14.11 -12.63
N TRP A 60 -15.67 -13.74 -12.02
CA TRP A 60 -14.82 -12.63 -12.42
C TRP A 60 -13.38 -13.11 -12.66
N CYS A 61 -12.74 -12.60 -13.70
CA CYS A 61 -11.35 -12.94 -14.02
C CYS A 61 -10.41 -11.77 -13.71
N ALA A 62 -9.35 -12.05 -12.97
CA ALA A 62 -8.33 -11.06 -12.64
C ALA A 62 -7.51 -10.65 -13.87
N SER A 63 -7.14 -9.37 -13.93
CA SER A 63 -6.16 -8.83 -14.86
C SER A 63 -5.27 -7.82 -14.13
N LEU A 64 -3.97 -7.88 -14.42
CA LEU A 64 -3.00 -6.90 -13.97
C LEU A 64 -2.70 -5.94 -15.11
N LEU A 65 -2.88 -4.65 -14.86
CA LEU A 65 -2.54 -3.57 -15.77
C LEU A 65 -1.35 -2.78 -15.24
N SER A 66 -0.58 -2.19 -16.15
CA SER A 66 0.52 -1.27 -15.83
C SER A 66 0.39 0.02 -16.65
N THR A 67 0.87 1.12 -16.08
CA THR A 67 1.04 2.41 -16.75
C THR A 67 2.45 2.94 -16.49
N ALA A 68 2.97 3.72 -17.44
CA ALA A 68 4.22 4.45 -17.31
C ALA A 68 4.06 5.96 -17.57
N ASP A 69 2.82 6.43 -17.74
CA ASP A 69 2.47 7.81 -18.09
C ASP A 69 1.40 8.42 -17.17
N GLY A 70 1.26 7.89 -15.95
CA GLY A 70 0.34 8.41 -14.95
C GLY A 70 -1.10 7.95 -15.13
N GLY A 71 -1.33 6.84 -15.82
CA GLY A 71 -2.65 6.29 -16.10
C GLY A 71 -3.31 6.85 -17.36
N LYS A 72 -2.55 7.51 -18.25
CA LYS A 72 -3.06 7.98 -19.54
C LYS A 72 -3.15 6.84 -20.55
N ARG A 73 -2.26 5.86 -20.45
CA ARG A 73 -2.28 4.61 -21.21
C ARG A 73 -2.04 3.44 -20.28
N TRP A 74 -2.72 2.35 -20.58
CA TRP A 74 -2.64 1.10 -19.84
C TRP A 74 -2.20 -0.04 -20.76
N ARG A 75 -1.37 -0.92 -20.20
CA ARG A 75 -0.94 -2.15 -20.83
C ARG A 75 -1.27 -3.32 -19.93
N ARG A 76 -1.84 -4.38 -20.50
CA ARG A 76 -2.05 -5.63 -19.77
C ARG A 76 -0.72 -6.33 -19.54
N VAL A 77 -0.48 -6.69 -18.29
CA VAL A 77 0.74 -7.37 -17.83
C VAL A 77 0.52 -8.88 -17.78
N GLY A 78 -0.60 -9.31 -17.22
CA GLY A 78 -0.91 -10.73 -17.06
C GLY A 78 -2.25 -10.98 -16.38
N THR A 79 -2.51 -12.24 -16.07
CA THR A 79 -3.70 -12.73 -15.38
C THR A 79 -3.27 -13.42 -14.08
N PRO A 80 -3.14 -12.67 -12.96
CA PRO A 80 -2.75 -13.27 -11.69
C PRO A 80 -3.74 -14.37 -11.28
N PRO A 81 -3.27 -15.46 -10.66
CA PRO A 81 -4.12 -16.58 -10.25
C PRO A 81 -4.86 -16.28 -8.94
N ILE A 82 -5.64 -15.20 -8.95
CA ILE A 82 -6.50 -14.76 -7.84
C ILE A 82 -7.94 -14.66 -8.34
N SER A 83 -8.89 -14.97 -7.46
CA SER A 83 -10.32 -14.79 -7.71
C SER A 83 -10.82 -13.59 -6.92
N LEU A 84 -11.87 -12.95 -7.41
CA LEU A 84 -12.59 -11.96 -6.61
C LEU A 84 -13.17 -12.68 -5.37
N PRO A 85 -12.88 -12.23 -4.14
CA PRO A 85 -13.37 -12.92 -2.95
C PRO A 85 -14.88 -12.72 -2.76
N ASP A 86 -15.61 -13.82 -2.58
CA ASP A 86 -17.07 -13.81 -2.39
C ASP A 86 -17.53 -13.16 -1.06
N ASN A 87 -16.59 -12.89 -0.14
CA ASN A 87 -16.85 -12.31 1.17
C ASN A 87 -16.50 -10.81 1.23
N HIS A 88 -16.30 -10.17 0.07
CA HIS A 88 -15.85 -8.78 -0.05
C HIS A 88 -14.52 -8.51 0.67
N ASN A 89 -13.69 -9.53 0.92
CA ASN A 89 -12.33 -9.29 1.36
C ASN A 89 -11.58 -8.49 0.30
N GLN A 90 -10.81 -7.50 0.76
CA GLN A 90 -9.99 -6.71 -0.13
C GLN A 90 -8.81 -7.54 -0.64
N VAL A 91 -8.62 -7.52 -1.96
CA VAL A 91 -7.36 -7.95 -2.56
C VAL A 91 -6.34 -6.84 -2.44
N LYS A 92 -5.09 -7.18 -2.17
CA LYS A 92 -4.01 -6.21 -2.01
C LYS A 92 -2.89 -6.50 -2.99
N LEU A 93 -2.66 -5.54 -3.90
CA LEU A 93 -1.51 -5.45 -4.77
C LEU A 93 -0.43 -4.63 -4.05
N THR A 94 0.81 -5.11 -4.09
CA THR A 94 1.97 -4.38 -3.60
C THR A 94 3.11 -4.57 -4.59
N VAL A 95 3.50 -3.50 -5.25
CA VAL A 95 4.60 -3.47 -6.21
C VAL A 95 5.79 -2.83 -5.51
N ILE A 96 6.86 -3.60 -5.38
CA ILE A 96 8.11 -3.13 -4.80
C ILE A 96 8.94 -2.44 -5.90
N ASP A 97 9.17 -3.19 -6.95
CA ASP A 97 9.74 -2.74 -8.21
C ASP A 97 8.98 -3.37 -9.37
N GLU A 98 9.33 -3.03 -10.61
CA GLU A 98 8.60 -3.51 -11.79
C GLU A 98 8.71 -5.03 -12.02
N ARG A 99 9.54 -5.75 -11.26
CA ARG A 99 9.71 -7.21 -11.32
C ARG A 99 9.12 -7.93 -10.11
N ASP A 100 9.22 -7.32 -8.93
CA ASP A 100 8.85 -7.91 -7.65
C ASP A 100 7.48 -7.41 -7.20
N ILE A 101 6.46 -8.26 -7.37
CA ILE A 101 5.06 -7.95 -7.12
C ILE A 101 4.47 -8.96 -6.14
N PHE A 102 3.80 -8.47 -5.10
CA PHE A 102 3.03 -9.26 -4.15
C PHE A 102 1.53 -9.05 -4.37
N LEU A 103 0.79 -10.13 -4.13
CA LEU A 103 -0.65 -10.16 -4.24
C LEU A 103 -1.25 -10.98 -3.09
N SER A 104 -2.29 -10.45 -2.45
CA SER A 104 -2.99 -11.09 -1.35
C SER A 104 -4.50 -10.98 -1.49
N ASP A 105 -5.25 -12.01 -1.09
CA ASP A 105 -6.71 -11.97 -0.86
C ASP A 105 -7.05 -11.92 0.66
N GLY A 106 -6.03 -11.67 1.49
CA GLY A 106 -6.11 -11.72 2.94
C GLY A 106 -5.79 -13.11 3.53
N ALA A 107 -6.04 -14.20 2.82
CA ALA A 107 -5.78 -15.57 3.30
C ALA A 107 -4.60 -16.25 2.58
N ARG A 108 -4.24 -15.74 1.40
CA ARG A 108 -3.15 -16.24 0.55
C ARG A 108 -2.22 -15.10 0.22
N LEU A 109 -0.93 -15.42 0.12
CA LEU A 109 0.10 -14.52 -0.39
C LEU A 109 0.76 -15.15 -1.61
N LEU A 110 0.78 -14.39 -2.70
CA LEU A 110 1.44 -14.73 -3.95
C LEU A 110 2.53 -13.71 -4.24
N ALA A 111 3.61 -14.17 -4.88
CA ALA A 111 4.70 -13.34 -5.34
C ALA A 111 5.05 -13.66 -6.78
N SER A 112 5.33 -12.61 -7.55
CA SER A 112 5.94 -12.66 -8.87
C SER A 112 7.30 -11.96 -8.84
N ARG A 113 8.25 -12.48 -9.63
CA ARG A 113 9.65 -11.99 -9.75
C ARG A 113 9.99 -11.58 -11.19
N ASP A 114 9.00 -11.63 -12.05
CA ASP A 114 9.09 -11.35 -13.49
C ASP A 114 8.01 -10.35 -13.92
N GLY A 115 7.62 -9.47 -13.00
CA GLY A 115 6.73 -8.35 -13.27
C GLY A 115 5.28 -8.77 -13.44
N GLY A 116 4.84 -9.85 -12.78
CA GLY A 116 3.45 -10.28 -12.76
C GLY A 116 3.08 -11.33 -13.81
N VAL A 117 4.07 -11.93 -14.49
CA VAL A 117 3.84 -12.98 -15.51
C VAL A 117 3.66 -14.34 -14.85
N ASN A 118 4.62 -14.76 -14.01
CA ASN A 118 4.54 -16.01 -13.26
C ASN A 118 4.37 -15.73 -11.77
N TRP A 119 3.59 -16.58 -11.10
CA TRP A 119 3.22 -16.42 -9.71
C TRP A 119 3.55 -17.66 -8.90
N SER A 120 4.00 -17.44 -7.67
CA SER A 120 4.27 -18.50 -6.71
C SER A 120 3.72 -18.17 -5.34
N ARG A 121 3.26 -19.18 -4.61
CA ARG A 121 2.75 -19.01 -3.26
C ARG A 121 3.89 -18.73 -2.28
N VAL A 122 3.69 -17.71 -1.46
CA VAL A 122 4.50 -17.42 -0.27
C VAL A 122 3.77 -17.97 0.95
N ARG A 123 4.48 -18.72 1.79
CA ARG A 123 3.94 -19.33 3.01
C ARG A 123 4.30 -18.49 4.23
N LEU A 124 3.38 -18.40 5.19
CA LEU A 124 3.64 -17.86 6.51
C LEU A 124 3.98 -19.03 7.45
N ALA A 125 5.19 -19.05 8.01
CA ALA A 125 5.65 -20.16 8.83
C ALA A 125 4.91 -20.20 10.19
N GLY A 126 4.25 -21.32 10.48
CA GLY A 126 3.61 -21.53 11.79
C GLY A 126 2.34 -20.70 12.05
N VAL A 127 1.82 -19.99 11.04
CA VAL A 127 0.53 -19.29 11.16
C VAL A 127 -0.60 -20.31 11.36
N ARG A 128 -1.56 -19.98 12.23
CA ARG A 128 -2.78 -20.77 12.43
C ARG A 128 -3.93 -20.12 11.69
N GLU A 129 -4.71 -20.92 10.97
CA GLU A 129 -5.95 -20.46 10.34
C GLU A 129 -7.11 -20.45 11.36
N PRO A 130 -8.09 -19.53 11.22
CA PRO A 130 -8.16 -18.49 10.20
C PRO A 130 -7.31 -17.26 10.56
N PHE A 131 -6.73 -16.62 9.54
CA PHE A 131 -5.96 -15.37 9.67
C PHE A 131 -6.29 -14.42 8.52
N TYR A 132 -5.87 -13.17 8.69
CA TYR A 132 -5.95 -12.12 7.67
C TYR A 132 -4.59 -11.40 7.54
N ILE A 133 -4.12 -11.21 6.32
CA ILE A 133 -2.92 -10.43 5.99
C ILE A 133 -3.37 -8.99 5.72
N SER A 134 -3.16 -8.10 6.70
CA SER A 134 -3.64 -6.72 6.63
C SER A 134 -2.70 -5.79 5.86
N LYS A 135 -1.40 -6.08 5.81
CA LYS A 135 -0.42 -5.26 5.09
C LYS A 135 0.77 -6.06 4.63
N ILE A 136 1.26 -5.74 3.44
CA ILE A 136 2.53 -6.23 2.89
C ILE A 136 3.33 -5.02 2.45
N THR A 137 4.62 -4.99 2.75
CA THR A 137 5.51 -3.90 2.38
C THR A 137 6.96 -4.38 2.35
N GLU A 138 7.88 -3.54 1.89
CA GLU A 138 9.31 -3.82 1.84
C GLU A 138 10.11 -2.67 2.43
N ALA A 139 11.24 -3.02 3.04
CA ALA A 139 12.31 -2.07 3.32
C ALA A 139 13.67 -2.74 3.12
N GLY A 140 14.52 -2.13 2.27
CA GLY A 140 15.80 -2.72 1.91
C GLY A 140 15.60 -4.11 1.28
N PRO A 141 16.32 -5.16 1.70
CA PRO A 141 16.14 -6.50 1.16
C PRO A 141 15.00 -7.29 1.83
N ARG A 142 14.18 -6.68 2.70
CA ARG A 142 13.21 -7.40 3.54
C ARG A 142 11.77 -7.09 3.18
N VAL A 143 11.02 -8.16 2.99
CA VAL A 143 9.56 -8.13 2.85
C VAL A 143 8.94 -8.37 4.21
N PHE A 144 7.93 -7.56 4.54
CA PHE A 144 7.17 -7.65 5.78
C PHE A 144 5.70 -7.94 5.48
N ALA A 145 5.08 -8.76 6.31
CA ALA A 145 3.65 -8.99 6.30
C ALA A 145 3.07 -8.83 7.71
N MET A 146 2.05 -8.01 7.85
CA MET A 146 1.27 -7.90 9.08
C MET A 146 0.13 -8.92 9.03
N VAL A 147 0.07 -9.80 10.02
CA VAL A 147 -0.86 -10.95 10.02
C VAL A 147 -1.66 -10.96 11.31
N THR A 148 -2.98 -10.92 11.18
CA THR A 148 -3.94 -11.01 12.28
C THR A 148 -4.57 -12.40 12.29
N GLY A 149 -4.29 -13.19 13.31
CA GLY A 149 -4.95 -14.48 13.56
C GLY A 149 -6.21 -14.29 14.39
N PHE A 150 -7.32 -14.89 13.97
CA PHE A 150 -8.58 -14.82 14.68
C PHE A 150 -8.68 -15.96 15.70
N GLY A 151 -9.00 -15.60 16.94
CA GLY A 151 -9.12 -16.54 18.04
C GLY A 151 -9.54 -15.85 19.33
N SER A 152 -9.54 -16.62 20.41
CA SER A 152 -9.80 -16.13 21.77
C SER A 152 -8.60 -16.48 22.66
N PRO A 153 -7.60 -15.59 22.81
CA PRO A 153 -7.53 -14.23 22.28
C PRO A 153 -7.14 -14.18 20.78
N SER A 154 -7.46 -13.06 20.12
CA SER A 154 -6.95 -12.76 18.79
C SER A 154 -5.50 -12.30 18.87
N THR A 155 -4.76 -12.45 17.77
CA THR A 155 -3.33 -12.16 17.72
C THR A 155 -2.99 -11.34 16.49
N THR A 156 -2.07 -10.38 16.61
CA THR A 156 -1.44 -9.73 15.44
C THR A 156 0.06 -9.87 15.57
N ALA A 157 0.71 -10.32 14.50
CA ALA A 157 2.14 -10.56 14.44
C ALA A 157 2.77 -10.06 13.14
N LEU A 158 4.00 -9.57 13.24
CA LEU A 158 4.82 -9.22 12.09
C LEU A 158 5.54 -10.47 11.59
N TYR A 159 5.47 -10.72 10.28
CA TYR A 159 6.27 -11.71 9.58
C TYR A 159 7.26 -11.00 8.68
N ALA A 160 8.46 -11.56 8.52
CA ALA A 160 9.48 -11.04 7.62
C ALA A 160 10.23 -12.14 6.87
N GLY A 161 10.82 -11.76 5.75
CA GLY A 161 11.71 -12.59 4.93
C GLY A 161 12.56 -11.73 4.03
N ILE A 162 13.53 -12.34 3.35
CA ILE A 162 14.31 -11.65 2.31
C ILE A 162 13.46 -11.60 1.04
N ALA A 163 13.58 -10.54 0.25
CA ALA A 163 12.99 -10.46 -1.08
C ALA A 163 13.33 -11.73 -1.89
N GLY A 164 12.30 -12.39 -2.43
CA GLY A 164 12.43 -13.62 -3.20
C GLY A 164 12.32 -14.92 -2.39
N THR A 165 12.21 -14.85 -1.06
CA THR A 165 11.88 -16.05 -0.28
C THR A 165 10.43 -16.48 -0.54
N ARG A 166 10.20 -17.79 -0.48
CA ARG A 166 8.84 -18.37 -0.54
C ARG A 166 8.23 -18.61 0.83
N VAL A 167 8.93 -18.22 1.89
CA VAL A 167 8.49 -18.38 3.27
C VAL A 167 8.85 -17.11 4.05
N LEU A 168 7.86 -16.53 4.72
CA LEU A 168 8.07 -15.49 5.72
C LEU A 168 7.99 -16.12 7.11
N GLN A 169 8.87 -15.69 8.00
CA GLN A 169 8.96 -16.16 9.38
C GLN A 169 8.42 -15.10 10.34
N PRO A 170 7.79 -15.51 11.46
CA PRO A 170 7.37 -14.54 12.48
C PRO A 170 8.60 -13.84 13.06
N VAL A 171 8.51 -12.53 13.23
CA VAL A 171 9.58 -11.71 13.81
C VAL A 171 9.47 -11.81 15.34
N PRO A 172 10.49 -12.34 16.05
CA PRO A 172 10.42 -12.49 17.50
C PRO A 172 10.17 -11.15 18.22
N GLY A 173 9.24 -11.14 19.18
CA GLY A 173 8.87 -9.95 19.94
C GLY A 173 7.84 -9.03 19.29
N PHE A 174 7.52 -9.25 18.00
CA PHE A 174 6.55 -8.48 17.24
C PHE A 174 5.18 -9.16 17.23
N THR A 175 4.63 -9.39 18.42
CA THR A 175 3.28 -9.94 18.60
C THR A 175 2.52 -9.17 19.67
N VAL A 176 1.23 -8.97 19.42
CA VAL A 176 0.23 -8.47 20.37
C VAL A 176 -0.97 -9.41 20.42
N THR A 177 -1.66 -9.45 21.56
CA THR A 177 -2.85 -10.27 21.79
C THR A 177 -3.94 -9.44 22.44
N GLY A 178 -5.22 -9.71 22.12
CA GLY A 178 -6.35 -8.95 22.65
C GLY A 178 -7.69 -9.50 22.15
N SER A 179 -8.78 -8.80 22.45
CA SER A 179 -10.10 -9.17 21.91
C SER A 179 -10.22 -8.76 20.44
N ALA A 180 -9.69 -7.59 20.10
CA ALA A 180 -9.51 -7.12 18.72
C ALA A 180 -8.10 -6.55 18.56
N THR A 181 -7.26 -7.19 17.75
CA THR A 181 -5.86 -6.76 17.52
C THR A 181 -5.69 -6.23 16.12
N TYR A 182 -4.78 -5.28 15.96
CA TYR A 182 -4.46 -4.65 14.68
C TYR A 182 -3.00 -4.20 14.67
N GLY A 183 -2.51 -3.89 13.48
CA GLY A 183 -1.17 -3.35 13.31
C GLY A 183 -1.03 -2.67 11.96
N ASP A 184 -0.10 -1.74 11.91
CA ASP A 184 0.29 -1.04 10.70
C ASP A 184 1.81 -0.98 10.60
N ILE A 185 2.32 -0.95 9.37
CA ILE A 185 3.74 -0.83 9.03
C ILE A 185 3.90 0.15 7.88
N ALA A 186 4.82 1.10 8.02
CA ALA A 186 5.19 2.02 6.94
C ALA A 186 6.71 1.99 6.75
N THR A 187 7.18 2.04 5.50
CA THR A 187 8.60 1.87 5.15
C THR A 187 9.20 3.03 4.35
N SER A 188 8.39 4.02 4.00
CA SER A 188 8.85 5.21 3.26
C SER A 188 9.71 6.11 4.15
N GLY A 189 10.96 6.34 3.76
CA GLY A 189 11.92 7.22 4.46
C GLY A 189 12.38 6.70 5.84
N GLY A 190 12.12 5.44 6.15
CA GLY A 190 12.34 4.80 7.44
C GLY A 190 11.19 3.86 7.76
N ILE A 191 11.39 2.96 8.73
CA ILE A 191 10.42 1.93 9.06
C ILE A 191 9.75 2.25 10.38
N GLN A 192 8.44 2.16 10.39
CA GLN A 192 7.59 2.30 11.55
C GLN A 192 6.72 1.05 11.66
N VAL A 193 6.62 0.48 12.85
CA VAL A 193 5.70 -0.61 13.15
C VAL A 193 4.88 -0.21 14.36
N SER A 194 3.56 -0.13 14.20
CA SER A 194 2.61 0.11 15.28
C SER A 194 1.72 -1.11 15.44
N MET A 195 1.60 -1.63 16.66
CA MET A 195 0.71 -2.74 16.96
C MET A 195 -0.09 -2.44 18.21
N GLY A 196 -1.36 -2.81 18.15
CA GLY A 196 -2.34 -2.49 19.17
C GLY A 196 -3.40 -3.54 19.32
N GLY A 197 -4.16 -3.38 20.39
CA GLY A 197 -5.32 -4.20 20.69
C GLY A 197 -6.30 -3.41 21.51
N ASP A 198 -7.59 -3.72 21.36
CA ASP A 198 -8.67 -3.16 22.17
C ASP A 198 -8.67 -1.62 22.15
N TYR A 199 -8.52 -1.05 20.95
CA TYR A 199 -8.48 0.40 20.66
C TYR A 199 -7.34 1.18 21.34
N ARG A 200 -6.22 0.51 21.64
CA ARG A 200 -5.00 1.16 22.13
C ARG A 200 -3.77 0.73 21.34
N VAL A 201 -2.89 1.69 21.01
CA VAL A 201 -1.50 1.36 20.62
C VAL A 201 -0.79 0.76 21.82
N GLN A 202 -0.35 -0.49 21.70
CA GLN A 202 0.37 -1.18 22.77
C GLN A 202 1.87 -1.11 22.58
N LYS A 203 2.34 -1.18 21.33
CA LYS A 203 3.76 -1.23 21.00
C LYS A 203 4.05 -0.47 19.72
N TYR A 204 5.16 0.26 19.73
CA TYR A 204 5.65 1.00 18.59
C TYR A 204 7.17 0.85 18.47
N TRP A 205 7.63 0.56 17.25
CA TRP A 205 9.04 0.42 16.92
C TRP A 205 9.40 1.21 15.69
N THR A 206 10.66 1.59 15.61
CA THR A 206 11.25 2.21 14.43
C THR A 206 12.53 1.52 14.02
N SER A 207 12.85 1.59 12.73
CA SER A 207 14.10 1.09 12.18
C SER A 207 14.53 1.95 10.99
N SER A 208 15.83 2.11 10.79
CA SER A 208 16.39 2.78 9.61
C SER A 208 16.76 1.80 8.49
N ASP A 209 16.93 0.51 8.80
CA ASP A 209 17.50 -0.50 7.90
C ASP A 209 16.62 -1.76 7.71
N GLY A 210 15.58 -1.93 8.53
CA GLY A 210 14.70 -3.10 8.54
C GLY A 210 15.31 -4.34 9.18
N LEU A 211 16.55 -4.24 9.67
CA LEU A 211 17.28 -5.31 10.33
C LEU A 211 17.21 -5.13 11.84
N THR A 212 17.45 -3.91 12.32
CA THR A 212 17.48 -3.57 13.75
C THR A 212 16.35 -2.63 14.07
N PHE A 213 15.51 -3.02 15.04
CA PHE A 213 14.36 -2.24 15.48
C PHE A 213 14.58 -1.76 16.92
N GLU A 214 14.21 -0.50 17.15
CA GLU A 214 14.23 0.13 18.46
C GLU A 214 12.80 0.42 18.89
N SER A 215 12.49 0.21 20.18
CA SER A 215 11.21 0.66 20.72
C SER A 215 11.20 2.18 20.82
N ALA A 216 10.07 2.79 20.47
CA ALA A 216 9.91 4.24 20.48
C ALA A 216 8.59 4.64 21.17
N PRO A 217 8.46 5.89 21.63
CA PRO A 217 7.20 6.40 22.17
C PRO A 217 6.06 6.26 21.15
N ALA A 218 4.89 5.80 21.60
CA ALA A 218 3.74 5.59 20.73
C ALA A 218 3.35 6.88 19.98
N PRO A 219 2.93 6.78 18.71
CA PRO A 219 2.54 7.94 17.90
C PRO A 219 1.24 8.61 18.39
N CYS A 220 0.41 7.86 19.11
CA CYS A 220 -0.92 8.25 19.52
C CYS A 220 -1.11 8.20 21.04
N PRO A 221 -2.07 8.97 21.58
CA PRO A 221 -2.54 8.81 22.95
C PRO A 221 -3.01 7.38 23.26
N ALA A 222 -3.07 7.04 24.54
CA ALA A 222 -3.33 5.68 25.02
C ALA A 222 -4.74 5.13 24.67
N ASP A 223 -5.67 5.97 24.24
CA ASP A 223 -7.06 5.66 23.90
C ASP A 223 -7.35 5.78 22.39
N SER A 224 -6.29 5.74 21.58
CA SER A 224 -6.37 5.87 20.12
C SER A 224 -5.55 4.77 19.43
N SER A 225 -5.97 4.38 18.24
CA SER A 225 -5.19 3.58 17.30
C SER A 225 -4.37 4.50 16.37
N ALA A 226 -3.38 3.94 15.68
CA ALA A 226 -2.50 4.68 14.78
C ALA A 226 -2.53 4.11 13.36
N SER A 227 -2.68 4.97 12.36
CA SER A 227 -2.37 4.69 10.96
C SER A 227 -1.11 5.47 10.56
N LEU A 228 -0.19 4.81 9.88
CA LEU A 228 1.17 5.29 9.61
C LEU A 228 1.32 5.65 8.13
N SER A 229 2.09 6.70 7.83
CA SER A 229 2.43 7.06 6.44
C SER A 229 3.94 7.05 6.14
N GLY A 230 4.78 6.79 7.14
CA GLY A 230 6.24 6.87 6.99
C GLY A 230 6.78 8.26 7.29
N VAL A 231 7.97 8.51 6.78
CA VAL A 231 8.69 9.79 6.90
C VAL A 231 8.49 10.59 5.61
N ARG A 232 8.15 11.87 5.74
CA ARG A 232 8.08 12.85 4.64
C ARG A 232 8.95 14.05 4.99
N ARG A 233 9.94 14.36 4.16
CA ARG A 233 10.89 15.47 4.40
C ARG A 233 11.41 15.52 5.85
N GLY A 234 11.85 14.38 6.37
CA GLY A 234 12.36 14.23 7.74
C GLY A 234 11.32 14.22 8.87
N HIS A 235 10.05 14.51 8.58
CA HIS A 235 8.97 14.49 9.57
C HIS A 235 8.22 13.17 9.51
N VAL A 236 7.78 12.69 10.66
CA VAL A 236 6.99 11.47 10.77
C VAL A 236 5.54 11.85 10.97
N LEU A 237 4.62 11.23 10.23
CA LEU A 237 3.19 11.48 10.36
C LEU A 237 2.43 10.21 10.74
N ALA A 238 1.43 10.38 11.59
CA ALA A 238 0.45 9.35 11.92
C ALA A 238 -0.94 9.99 12.04
N LEU A 239 -1.96 9.25 11.62
CA LEU A 239 -3.34 9.56 11.98
C LEU A 239 -3.67 8.79 13.25
N CYS A 240 -4.14 9.50 14.26
CA CYS A 240 -4.61 8.88 15.50
C CYS A 240 -6.14 8.93 15.54
N SER A 241 -6.74 7.75 15.60
CA SER A 241 -8.19 7.57 15.54
C SER A 241 -8.69 7.00 16.87
N GLY A 242 -9.63 7.70 17.49
CA GLY A 242 -10.04 7.50 18.88
C GLY A 242 -9.91 8.77 19.73
N GLY A 243 -10.03 8.62 21.04
CA GLY A 243 -10.01 9.73 21.99
C GLY A 243 -11.29 9.88 22.82
N PRO A 244 -11.31 10.84 23.77
CA PRO A 244 -12.46 11.08 24.63
C PRO A 244 -13.64 11.65 23.81
N GLY A 245 -14.76 10.94 23.81
CA GLY A 245 -15.99 11.33 23.12
C GLY A 245 -16.94 10.16 22.98
N THR A 246 -18.23 10.43 22.76
CA THR A 246 -19.20 9.39 22.43
C THR A 246 -19.09 9.07 20.93
N PRO A 247 -18.66 7.87 20.53
CA PRO A 247 -18.64 7.49 19.13
C PRO A 247 -20.06 7.58 18.56
N GLN A 248 -20.23 8.34 17.50
CA GLN A 248 -21.49 8.41 16.76
C GLN A 248 -21.43 7.38 15.62
N PRO A 249 -22.53 6.66 15.31
CA PRO A 249 -22.56 5.76 14.17
C PRO A 249 -22.09 6.47 12.89
N GLY A 250 -21.14 5.86 12.17
CA GLY A 250 -20.59 6.41 10.93
C GLY A 250 -19.65 7.61 11.11
N SER A 251 -19.06 7.81 12.29
CA SER A 251 -18.13 8.90 12.60
C SER A 251 -16.90 8.40 13.34
N THR A 252 -15.73 8.95 13.01
CA THR A 252 -14.45 8.66 13.67
C THR A 252 -13.80 9.94 14.17
N VAL A 253 -13.54 10.02 15.48
CA VAL A 253 -12.72 11.10 16.04
C VAL A 253 -11.27 10.85 15.63
N ARG A 254 -10.65 11.82 14.95
CA ARG A 254 -9.28 11.68 14.46
C ARG A 254 -8.49 12.97 14.51
N ARG A 255 -7.18 12.84 14.69
CA ARG A 255 -6.20 13.95 14.73
C ARG A 255 -4.96 13.56 13.96
N LEU A 256 -4.36 14.52 13.26
CA LEU A 256 -3.03 14.35 12.70
C LEU A 256 -2.00 14.52 13.81
N TRP A 257 -1.05 13.58 13.88
CA TRP A 257 0.08 13.63 14.81
C TRP A 257 1.38 13.63 14.03
N ARG A 258 2.35 14.39 14.51
CA ARG A 258 3.67 14.48 13.86
C ARG A 258 4.82 14.43 14.85
N ALA A 259 5.95 13.90 14.42
CA ALA A 259 7.23 13.99 15.13
C ALA A 259 8.32 14.58 14.22
N PRO A 260 9.31 15.30 14.77
CA PRO A 260 10.35 15.97 14.00
C PRO A 260 11.39 15.02 13.40
N LYS A 261 11.39 13.74 13.82
CA LYS A 261 12.27 12.68 13.33
C LYS A 261 11.71 11.31 13.69
N LEU A 262 12.20 10.27 13.01
CA LEU A 262 11.91 8.87 13.35
C LEU A 262 12.30 8.58 14.80
N GLY A 263 11.40 7.93 15.55
CA GLY A 263 11.55 7.66 16.99
C GLY A 263 11.34 8.89 17.89
N GLY A 264 11.05 10.07 17.34
CA GLY A 264 10.77 11.29 18.09
C GLY A 264 9.41 11.29 18.78
N ARG A 265 9.23 12.23 19.72
CA ARG A 265 7.95 12.43 20.40
C ARG A 265 6.93 13.07 19.46
N PHE A 266 5.72 12.52 19.42
CA PHE A 266 4.65 13.04 18.60
C PHE A 266 3.87 14.16 19.29
N THR A 267 3.37 15.10 18.50
CA THR A 267 2.45 16.17 18.91
C THR A 267 1.25 16.20 17.97
N GLY A 268 0.05 16.26 18.55
CA GLY A 268 -1.22 16.28 17.80
C GLY A 268 -1.64 17.68 17.35
N THR A 269 -2.46 17.73 16.31
CA THR A 269 -3.13 18.94 15.82
C THR A 269 -4.54 19.09 16.40
N ALA A 270 -5.26 20.12 15.95
CA ALA A 270 -6.71 20.18 16.09
C ALA A 270 -7.40 18.94 15.48
N GLN A 271 -8.64 18.70 15.92
CA GLN A 271 -9.47 17.62 15.41
C GLN A 271 -9.75 17.81 13.91
N ALA A 272 -9.50 16.75 13.14
CA ALA A 272 -9.88 16.69 11.73
C ALA A 272 -11.40 16.43 11.60
N PRO A 273 -12.02 16.60 10.42
CA PRO A 273 -13.42 16.23 10.21
C PRO A 273 -13.69 14.82 10.72
N THR A 274 -14.85 14.54 11.31
CA THR A 274 -15.14 13.22 11.90
C THR A 274 -16.02 12.33 11.04
N LEU A 275 -16.56 12.87 9.94
CA LEU A 275 -17.50 12.16 9.08
C LEU A 275 -16.86 10.89 8.48
N GLY A 276 -17.54 9.75 8.59
CA GLY A 276 -17.09 8.47 8.06
C GLY A 276 -16.18 7.67 8.99
N ILE A 277 -16.11 6.37 8.70
CA ILE A 277 -15.20 5.40 9.32
C ILE A 277 -13.90 5.37 8.52
N ASP A 278 -12.77 5.58 9.20
CA ASP A 278 -11.43 5.56 8.60
C ASP A 278 -11.18 4.23 7.88
N GLN A 279 -10.82 4.31 6.61
CA GLN A 279 -10.39 3.16 5.79
C GLN A 279 -8.90 3.21 5.48
N SER A 280 -8.35 4.42 5.25
CA SER A 280 -6.94 4.57 4.93
C SER A 280 -6.42 5.98 5.23
N PHE A 281 -5.11 6.11 5.37
CA PHE A 281 -4.41 7.37 5.61
C PHE A 281 -3.08 7.39 4.88
N SER A 282 -2.80 8.48 4.17
CA SER A 282 -1.46 8.74 3.64
C SER A 282 -1.16 10.24 3.58
N ALA A 283 0.10 10.58 3.80
CA ALA A 283 0.64 11.93 3.76
C ALA A 283 1.52 12.07 2.51
N ALA A 284 1.22 13.09 1.71
CA ALA A 284 2.06 13.50 0.59
C ALA A 284 3.31 14.23 1.10
N SER A 285 3.15 15.07 2.13
CA SER A 285 4.22 15.88 2.71
C SER A 285 3.96 16.14 4.21
N PRO A 286 4.84 16.86 4.93
CA PRO A 286 4.55 17.27 6.31
C PRO A 286 3.31 18.18 6.47
N ALA A 287 2.90 18.84 5.38
CA ALA A 287 1.76 19.75 5.36
C ALA A 287 0.53 19.15 4.65
N ALA A 288 0.74 18.23 3.71
CA ALA A 288 -0.33 17.65 2.91
C ALA A 288 -0.60 16.19 3.31
N ALA A 289 -1.84 15.89 3.66
CA ALA A 289 -2.27 14.53 3.98
C ALA A 289 -3.76 14.32 3.68
N THR A 290 -4.12 13.08 3.40
CA THR A 290 -5.49 12.67 3.12
C THR A 290 -5.88 11.50 4.01
N VAL A 291 -7.13 11.53 4.49
CA VAL A 291 -7.81 10.42 5.14
C VAL A 291 -8.94 9.97 4.23
N ALA A 292 -8.93 8.70 3.86
CA ALA A 292 -10.05 8.04 3.19
C ALA A 292 -10.99 7.46 4.24
N ALA A 293 -12.28 7.80 4.18
CA ALA A 293 -13.29 7.34 5.12
C ALA A 293 -14.62 7.07 4.43
N GLU A 294 -15.46 6.21 5.00
CA GLU A 294 -16.74 5.84 4.40
C GLU A 294 -17.90 5.89 5.40
N GLY A 295 -19.10 6.18 4.92
CA GLY A 295 -20.31 6.16 5.75
C GLY A 295 -21.57 6.36 4.95
N GLY A 296 -22.62 5.60 5.25
CA GLY A 296 -23.91 5.70 4.54
C GLY A 296 -23.80 5.42 3.03
N GLY A 297 -22.91 4.50 2.62
CA GLY A 297 -22.68 4.18 1.21
C GLY A 297 -21.97 5.29 0.41
N THR A 298 -21.30 6.21 1.12
CA THR A 298 -20.56 7.33 0.53
C THR A 298 -19.10 7.28 0.96
N GLY A 299 -18.19 7.52 0.01
CA GLY A 299 -16.77 7.71 0.26
C GLY A 299 -16.43 9.18 0.52
N PHE A 300 -15.49 9.43 1.41
CA PHE A 300 -15.00 10.75 1.78
C PHE A 300 -13.47 10.76 1.71
N LEU A 301 -12.92 11.77 1.05
CA LEU A 301 -11.50 12.11 1.14
C LEU A 301 -11.36 13.42 1.91
N HIS A 302 -10.91 13.32 3.15
CA HIS A 302 -10.60 14.49 3.97
C HIS A 302 -9.14 14.84 3.74
N SER A 303 -8.88 16.00 3.15
CA SER A 303 -7.53 16.46 2.83
C SER A 303 -7.17 17.72 3.58
N THR A 304 -5.91 17.83 3.95
CA THR A 304 -5.30 19.05 4.47
C THR A 304 -4.08 19.39 3.62
N ALA A 305 -3.75 20.67 3.51
CA ALA A 305 -2.54 21.18 2.85
C ALA A 305 -1.70 22.10 3.76
N ASP A 306 -2.13 22.31 5.00
CA ASP A 306 -1.51 23.21 5.99
C ASP A 306 -1.11 22.47 7.28
N GLY A 307 -0.94 21.15 7.19
CA GLY A 307 -0.55 20.30 8.30
C GLY A 307 -1.67 20.10 9.31
N GLY A 308 -2.93 20.05 8.87
CA GLY A 308 -4.08 19.75 9.70
C GLY A 308 -4.64 20.94 10.47
N ALA A 309 -4.30 22.17 10.09
CA ALA A 309 -4.94 23.38 10.63
C ALA A 309 -6.33 23.59 10.01
N THR A 310 -6.47 23.32 8.72
CA THR A 310 -7.74 23.27 8.00
C THR A 310 -7.87 22.00 7.16
N TRP A 311 -9.10 21.61 6.86
CA TRP A 311 -9.43 20.41 6.10
C TRP A 311 -10.54 20.69 5.08
N THR A 312 -10.44 20.05 3.93
CA THR A 312 -11.45 20.02 2.88
C THR A 312 -11.92 18.59 2.67
N THR A 313 -13.22 18.39 2.47
CA THR A 313 -13.80 17.06 2.22
C THR A 313 -14.26 16.96 0.78
N THR A 314 -13.67 16.03 0.04
CA THR A 314 -14.20 15.60 -1.26
C THR A 314 -15.13 14.41 -1.03
N VAL A 315 -16.34 14.48 -1.60
CA VAL A 315 -17.33 13.40 -1.53
C VAL A 315 -17.23 12.56 -2.81
N LEU A 316 -16.94 11.28 -2.65
CA LEU A 316 -16.97 10.29 -3.72
C LEU A 316 -18.34 9.59 -3.65
N SER A 317 -19.26 10.01 -4.51
CA SER A 317 -20.61 9.45 -4.55
C SER A 317 -20.74 8.37 -5.62
N GLY A 318 -21.49 7.30 -5.32
CA GLY A 318 -22.05 6.42 -6.34
C GLY A 318 -21.45 5.02 -6.45
N ARG A 319 -20.44 4.66 -5.65
CA ARG A 319 -19.83 3.31 -5.66
C ARG A 319 -19.90 2.53 -4.36
N GLY A 320 -20.55 3.11 -3.34
CA GLY A 320 -20.91 2.40 -2.12
C GLY A 320 -19.79 2.40 -1.07
N VAL A 321 -19.32 1.19 -0.74
CA VAL A 321 -18.36 0.92 0.36
C VAL A 321 -17.01 0.48 -0.22
N CYS A 322 -15.96 0.63 0.59
CA CYS A 322 -14.54 0.38 0.35
C CYS A 322 -13.80 1.58 -0.27
N LEU A 323 -12.96 2.22 0.55
CA LEU A 323 -11.86 3.06 0.09
C LEU A 323 -10.52 2.44 0.50
N ASN A 324 -9.74 1.98 -0.46
CA ASN A 324 -8.47 1.33 -0.16
C ASN A 324 -7.34 1.90 -0.99
N ASP A 325 -6.11 1.51 -0.64
CA ASP A 325 -4.89 1.86 -1.37
C ASP A 325 -4.67 3.35 -1.55
N LEU A 326 -5.15 4.16 -0.59
CA LEU A 326 -4.76 5.55 -0.50
C LEU A 326 -3.25 5.63 -0.29
N ASP A 327 -2.53 6.16 -1.28
CA ASP A 327 -1.09 6.34 -1.17
C ASP A 327 -0.61 7.54 -1.99
N PHE A 328 0.52 8.11 -1.56
CA PHE A 328 1.21 9.23 -2.19
C PHE A 328 2.63 8.80 -2.57
N PRO A 329 2.87 8.34 -3.82
CA PRO A 329 4.21 8.01 -4.30
C PRO A 329 5.15 9.23 -4.34
N ASP A 330 4.61 10.44 -4.41
CA ASP A 330 5.35 11.68 -4.19
C ASP A 330 4.47 12.74 -3.50
N GLU A 331 4.96 13.98 -3.43
CA GLU A 331 4.28 15.06 -2.70
C GLU A 331 3.04 15.64 -3.40
N LEU A 332 2.83 15.32 -4.68
CA LEU A 332 1.76 15.89 -5.50
C LEU A 332 0.80 14.82 -6.02
N VAL A 333 1.32 13.65 -6.35
CA VAL A 333 0.58 12.54 -6.91
C VAL A 333 0.17 11.60 -5.79
N GLY A 334 -1.14 11.36 -5.73
CA GLY A 334 -1.74 10.36 -4.87
C GLY A 334 -2.81 9.59 -5.63
N VAL A 335 -3.12 8.40 -5.12
CA VAL A 335 -4.14 7.51 -5.67
C VAL A 335 -5.00 6.93 -4.57
N VAL A 336 -6.22 6.52 -4.91
CA VAL A 336 -7.11 5.76 -4.03
C VAL A 336 -8.07 4.93 -4.88
N VAL A 337 -8.42 3.74 -4.41
CA VAL A 337 -9.46 2.89 -5.01
C VAL A 337 -10.77 3.14 -4.27
N ASP A 338 -11.86 3.28 -5.02
CA ASP A 338 -13.22 3.45 -4.51
C ASP A 338 -14.13 2.36 -5.07
N GLY A 339 -14.94 1.75 -4.21
CA GLY A 339 -15.91 0.71 -4.55
C GLY A 339 -15.32 -0.69 -4.70
N LEU A 340 -16.19 -1.63 -5.10
CA LEU A 340 -15.84 -3.04 -5.30
C LEU A 340 -16.16 -3.47 -6.73
N PRO A 341 -15.36 -4.36 -7.35
CA PRO A 341 -15.54 -4.77 -8.74
C PRO A 341 -16.94 -5.28 -9.10
N ASP A 342 -17.59 -6.00 -8.18
CA ASP A 342 -18.89 -6.65 -8.37
C ASP A 342 -20.07 -5.90 -7.73
N ALA A 343 -19.83 -4.73 -7.13
CA ALA A 343 -20.89 -3.88 -6.62
C ALA A 343 -21.68 -3.19 -7.75
N GLU A 344 -22.92 -2.77 -7.48
CA GLU A 344 -23.79 -2.09 -8.46
C GLU A 344 -23.14 -0.83 -9.06
N GLY A 345 -22.45 -0.04 -8.24
CA GLY A 345 -21.70 1.14 -8.68
C GLY A 345 -20.33 0.83 -9.29
N GLY A 346 -19.91 -0.44 -9.26
CA GLY A 346 -18.58 -0.88 -9.65
C GLY A 346 -17.48 -0.25 -8.79
N SER A 347 -16.30 -0.10 -9.39
CA SER A 347 -15.14 0.48 -8.74
C SER A 347 -14.35 1.40 -9.67
N ALA A 348 -13.54 2.28 -9.06
CA ALA A 348 -12.73 3.26 -9.75
C ALA A 348 -11.38 3.47 -9.06
N VAL A 349 -10.40 3.97 -9.83
CA VAL A 349 -9.17 4.55 -9.26
C VAL A 349 -9.25 6.05 -9.41
N TYR A 350 -9.17 6.77 -8.30
CA TYR A 350 -9.03 8.22 -8.30
C TYR A 350 -7.55 8.59 -8.17
N ARG A 351 -7.17 9.69 -8.81
CA ARG A 351 -5.81 10.23 -8.80
C ARG A 351 -5.83 11.74 -8.57
N THR A 352 -4.88 12.21 -7.78
CA THR A 352 -4.58 13.64 -7.59
C THR A 352 -3.21 13.97 -8.19
N THR A 353 -2.99 15.24 -8.55
CA THR A 353 -1.68 15.80 -8.94
C THR A 353 -1.34 17.09 -8.19
N ASP A 354 -2.11 17.40 -7.15
CA ASP A 354 -1.99 18.63 -6.37
C ASP A 354 -1.92 18.35 -4.85
N GLY A 355 -1.44 17.16 -4.48
CA GLY A 355 -1.23 16.78 -3.08
C GLY A 355 -2.53 16.40 -2.35
N GLY A 356 -3.57 15.99 -3.09
CA GLY A 356 -4.85 15.56 -2.55
C GLY A 356 -5.90 16.66 -2.41
N ILE A 357 -5.66 17.84 -2.98
CA ILE A 357 -6.64 18.95 -2.97
C ILE A 357 -7.79 18.63 -3.91
N THR A 358 -7.49 18.14 -5.12
CA THR A 358 -8.48 17.67 -6.09
C THR A 358 -8.18 16.25 -6.56
N TRP A 359 -9.24 15.50 -6.84
CA TRP A 359 -9.18 14.10 -7.25
C TRP A 359 -9.98 13.89 -8.54
N GLY A 360 -9.37 13.23 -9.52
CA GLY A 360 -10.00 12.86 -10.78
C GLY A 360 -9.98 11.36 -10.99
N GLU A 361 -11.06 10.81 -11.52
CA GLU A 361 -11.14 9.39 -11.87
C GLU A 361 -10.22 9.06 -13.05
N LEU A 362 -9.47 7.96 -12.95
CA LEU A 362 -8.66 7.42 -14.04
C LEU A 362 -9.53 6.62 -15.01
N VAL A 363 -9.28 6.83 -16.30
CA VAL A 363 -9.96 6.11 -17.36
C VAL A 363 -9.13 4.92 -17.80
N PHE A 364 -9.78 3.76 -17.94
CA PHE A 364 -9.21 2.55 -18.50
C PHE A 364 -9.81 2.32 -19.89
N GLY A 365 -9.18 2.84 -20.94
CA GLY A 365 -9.70 2.78 -22.31
C GLY A 365 -8.71 3.23 -23.37
#